data_AF-A0A0W0VP12-F1
#
_entry.id   AF-A0A0W0VP12-F1
#
_cell.length_a   1.000
_cell.length_b   1.000
_cell.length_c   1.000
_cell.angle_alpha   90.00
_cell.angle_beta   90.00
_cell.angle_gamma   90.00
#
_symmetry.space_group_name_H-M   'P 1'
#
loop_
_entity.id
_entity.type
_entity.pdbx_description
1 polymer ?
#
loop_
_entity_poly.entity_id
_entity_poly.type
_entity_poly.pdbx_seq_one_letter_code
_entity_poly.pdbx_strand_id
1 'polypeptide(L)'
;MVAEGVETITHGKLLLQLGCNLAQGHAIAKPMPEDEIIPWVKNWKLGAEWTANRFSHAEYDEIIAAAIEHFIAYQKLERFLYDGVDQIPDFNVETCKILKWLQKHKSRFQDGDTCNTLYDLHKKQHQWALEIISLAEAGKQLQARRLYNKLMVFRNENLKKMVTAIFTSQPLSF
;
A
#
# COMPACT_ATOMS: atom_id res chain seq x y z
N MET A 1 1.70 -19.11 -8.98
CA MET A 1 0.69 -18.76 -7.96
C MET A 1 -0.60 -18.40 -8.67
N VAL A 2 -1.76 -18.74 -8.10
CA VAL A 2 -3.09 -18.34 -8.60
C VAL A 2 -3.70 -17.42 -7.55
N ALA A 3 -4.21 -16.26 -7.95
CA ALA A 3 -4.92 -15.34 -7.07
C ALA A 3 -6.43 -15.49 -7.24
N GLU A 4 -7.11 -15.95 -6.20
CA GLU A 4 -8.57 -16.02 -6.15
C GLU A 4 -9.15 -14.79 -5.42
N GLY A 5 -10.40 -14.42 -5.73
CA GLY A 5 -11.06 -13.27 -5.12
C GLY A 5 -10.55 -11.92 -5.62
N VAL A 6 -10.04 -11.82 -6.86
CA VAL A 6 -9.65 -10.54 -7.44
C VAL A 6 -10.89 -9.70 -7.77
N GLU A 7 -11.27 -8.83 -6.84
CA GLU A 7 -12.49 -8.03 -6.93
C GLU A 7 -12.32 -6.70 -7.68
N THR A 8 -11.10 -6.15 -7.75
CA THR A 8 -10.84 -4.86 -8.41
C THR A 8 -9.66 -4.94 -9.37
N ILE A 9 -9.66 -4.07 -10.40
CA ILE A 9 -8.55 -3.92 -11.35
C ILE A 9 -7.26 -3.53 -10.63
N THR A 10 -7.35 -2.64 -9.64
CA THR A 10 -6.22 -2.18 -8.84
C THR A 10 -5.55 -3.33 -8.09
N HIS A 11 -6.32 -4.24 -7.47
CA HIS A 11 -5.78 -5.47 -6.86
C HIS A 11 -5.13 -6.38 -7.90
N GLY A 12 -5.78 -6.58 -9.04
CA GLY A 12 -5.26 -7.41 -10.13
C GLY A 12 -3.92 -6.90 -10.68
N LYS A 13 -3.78 -5.59 -10.87
CA LYS A 13 -2.52 -4.95 -11.30
C LYS A 13 -1.39 -5.16 -10.31
N LEU A 14 -1.65 -4.97 -9.02
CA LEU A 14 -0.64 -5.22 -7.99
C LEU A 14 -0.18 -6.68 -8.01
N LEU A 15 -1.11 -7.63 -8.10
CA LEU A 15 -0.79 -9.06 -8.20
C LEU A 15 0.03 -9.39 -9.46
N LEU A 16 -0.28 -8.78 -10.60
CA LEU A 16 0.52 -8.91 -11.81
C LEU A 16 1.94 -8.37 -11.62
N GLN A 17 2.12 -7.22 -10.96
CA GLN A 17 3.45 -6.68 -10.62
C GLN A 17 4.23 -7.62 -9.70
N LEU A 18 3.54 -8.34 -8.80
CA LEU A 18 4.13 -9.34 -7.93
C LEU A 18 4.37 -10.71 -8.62
N GLY A 19 4.20 -10.80 -9.95
CA GLY A 19 4.44 -12.02 -10.73
C GLY A 19 3.30 -13.04 -10.69
N CYS A 20 2.09 -12.64 -10.29
CA CYS A 20 0.91 -13.50 -10.32
C CYS A 20 0.17 -13.35 -11.65
N ASN A 21 0.39 -14.28 -12.58
CA ASN A 21 -0.20 -14.24 -13.93
C ASN A 21 -1.52 -15.00 -14.07
N LEU A 22 -1.96 -15.70 -13.02
CA LEU A 22 -3.22 -16.44 -12.99
C LEU A 22 -4.13 -15.83 -11.90
N ALA A 23 -5.34 -15.44 -12.28
CA ALA A 23 -6.28 -14.79 -11.37
C ALA A 23 -7.74 -15.17 -11.68
N GLN A 24 -8.56 -15.24 -10.63
CA GLN A 24 -10.00 -15.39 -10.69
C GLN A 24 -10.66 -14.39 -9.73
N GLY A 25 -11.78 -13.81 -10.16
CA GLY A 25 -12.59 -12.92 -9.34
C GLY A 25 -13.43 -11.98 -10.18
N HIS A 26 -14.26 -11.17 -9.52
CA HIS A 26 -15.21 -10.27 -10.19
C HIS A 26 -14.56 -9.23 -11.11
N ALA A 27 -13.29 -8.89 -10.91
CA ALA A 27 -12.54 -8.03 -11.83
C ALA A 27 -12.22 -8.71 -13.17
N ILE A 28 -12.16 -10.05 -13.21
CA ILE A 28 -11.88 -10.84 -14.41
C ILE A 28 -13.19 -11.18 -15.14
N ALA A 29 -14.16 -11.69 -14.38
CA ALA A 29 -15.52 -11.97 -14.85
C ALA A 29 -16.48 -12.13 -13.65
N LYS A 30 -17.74 -11.75 -13.86
CA LYS A 30 -18.83 -12.11 -12.93
C LYS A 30 -19.19 -13.59 -13.09
N PRO A 31 -19.80 -14.22 -12.07
CA PRO A 31 -20.38 -15.55 -12.22
C PRO A 31 -21.33 -15.60 -13.43
N MET A 32 -21.23 -16.65 -14.23
CA MET A 32 -22.04 -16.86 -15.44
C MET A 32 -22.54 -18.31 -15.50
N PRO A 33 -23.67 -18.57 -16.17
CA PRO A 33 -24.14 -19.93 -16.50
C PRO A 33 -23.11 -20.76 -17.27
N GLU A 34 -23.23 -22.09 -17.21
CA GLU A 34 -22.27 -23.02 -17.82
C GLU A 34 -22.17 -22.87 -19.35
N ASP A 35 -23.30 -22.57 -19.99
CA ASP A 35 -23.41 -22.40 -21.44
C ASP A 35 -22.78 -21.09 -21.94
N GLU A 36 -22.52 -20.14 -21.03
CA GLU A 36 -21.83 -18.88 -21.33
C GLU A 36 -20.30 -18.98 -21.23
N ILE A 37 -19.76 -20.03 -20.58
CA ILE A 37 -18.32 -20.17 -20.34
C ILE A 37 -17.53 -20.27 -21.65
N ILE A 38 -17.93 -21.15 -22.57
CA ILE A 38 -17.20 -21.36 -23.83
C ILE A 38 -17.26 -20.10 -24.73
N PRO A 39 -18.42 -19.45 -24.93
CA PRO A 39 -18.49 -18.15 -25.59
C PRO A 39 -17.61 -17.08 -24.91
N TRP A 40 -17.61 -17.03 -23.57
CA TRP A 40 -16.81 -16.06 -22.83
C TRP A 40 -15.31 -16.29 -23.04
N VAL A 41 -14.79 -17.51 -22.86
CA VAL A 41 -13.35 -17.81 -23.05
C VAL A 41 -12.87 -17.43 -24.45
N LYS A 42 -13.68 -17.69 -25.49
CA LYS A 42 -13.32 -17.37 -26.87
C LYS A 42 -13.23 -15.87 -27.16
N ASN A 43 -14.04 -15.06 -26.47
CA ASN A 43 -14.15 -13.63 -26.71
C ASN A 43 -13.44 -12.79 -25.65
N TRP A 44 -12.98 -13.41 -24.56
CA TRP A 44 -12.35 -12.70 -23.46
C TRP A 44 -11.07 -12.02 -23.91
N LYS A 45 -10.95 -10.74 -23.57
CA LYS A 45 -9.76 -9.92 -23.77
C LYS A 45 -9.50 -9.14 -22.51
N LEU A 46 -8.22 -8.98 -22.19
CA LEU A 46 -7.82 -8.11 -21.11
C LEU A 46 -8.17 -6.66 -21.49
N GLY A 47 -8.99 -6.01 -20.67
CA GLY A 47 -9.39 -4.62 -20.90
C GLY A 47 -8.20 -3.65 -20.85
N ALA A 48 -8.28 -2.53 -21.57
CA ALA A 48 -7.21 -1.52 -21.61
C ALA A 48 -6.89 -0.94 -20.22
N GLU A 49 -7.87 -0.96 -19.31
CA GLU A 49 -7.71 -0.58 -17.92
C GLU A 49 -6.68 -1.43 -17.17
N TRP A 50 -6.36 -2.65 -17.62
CA TRP A 50 -5.33 -3.50 -17.01
C TRP A 50 -3.90 -3.13 -17.40
N THR A 51 -3.73 -2.53 -18.59
CA THR A 51 -2.43 -2.13 -19.14
C THR A 51 -2.14 -0.65 -18.94
N ALA A 52 -3.16 0.15 -18.64
CA ALA A 52 -3.04 1.56 -18.29
C ALA A 52 -2.34 1.70 -16.92
N ASN A 53 -1.02 1.84 -16.90
CA ASN A 53 -0.27 2.06 -15.67
C ASN A 53 0.11 3.53 -15.52
N ARG A 54 -0.10 4.07 -14.31
CA ARG A 54 0.30 5.45 -14.00
C ARG A 54 1.82 5.57 -13.95
N PHE A 55 2.54 4.51 -13.57
CA PHE A 55 3.99 4.46 -13.43
C PHE A 55 4.57 3.27 -14.24
N SER A 56 5.87 3.32 -14.51
CA SER A 56 6.60 2.19 -15.10
C SER A 56 6.80 1.06 -14.08
N HIS A 57 7.13 -0.13 -14.57
CA HIS A 57 7.43 -1.30 -13.72
C HIS A 57 8.56 -1.00 -12.72
N ALA A 58 9.65 -0.38 -13.17
CA ALA A 58 10.76 -0.01 -12.30
C ALA A 58 10.34 0.98 -11.18
N GLU A 59 9.47 1.94 -11.49
CA GLU A 59 8.92 2.86 -10.48
C GLU A 59 7.99 2.15 -9.49
N TYR A 60 7.27 1.10 -9.91
CA TYR A 60 6.50 0.25 -9.01
C TYR A 60 7.40 -0.60 -8.10
N ASP A 61 8.47 -1.18 -8.65
CA ASP A 61 9.45 -1.94 -7.86
C ASP A 61 10.08 -1.08 -6.76
N GLU A 62 10.41 0.19 -7.07
CA GLU A 62 10.91 1.16 -6.08
C GLU A 62 9.95 1.31 -4.88
N ILE A 63 8.66 1.52 -5.13
CA ILE A 63 7.68 1.75 -4.05
C ILE A 63 7.31 0.47 -3.31
N ILE A 64 7.27 -0.68 -3.99
CA ILE A 64 7.03 -1.99 -3.37
C ILE A 64 8.17 -2.34 -2.42
N ALA A 65 9.43 -2.17 -2.85
CA ALA A 65 10.58 -2.39 -1.99
C ALA A 65 10.55 -1.48 -0.75
N ALA A 66 10.24 -0.19 -0.94
CA ALA A 66 10.10 0.76 0.16
C ALA A 66 8.96 0.38 1.14
N ALA A 67 7.85 -0.18 0.63
CA ALA A 67 6.75 -0.66 1.46
C ALA A 67 7.14 -1.88 2.31
N ILE A 68 7.94 -2.81 1.77
CA ILE A 68 8.48 -3.96 2.52
C ILE A 68 9.38 -3.48 3.65
N GLU A 69 10.27 -2.51 3.40
CA GLU A 69 11.11 -1.91 4.43
C GLU A 69 10.28 -1.29 5.56
N HIS A 70 9.22 -0.56 5.21
CA HIS A 70 8.27 -0.02 6.18
C HIS A 70 7.56 -1.10 6.99
N PHE A 71 7.12 -2.18 6.34
CA PHE A 71 6.50 -3.32 7.02
C PHE A 71 7.44 -3.93 8.07
N ILE A 72 8.72 -4.12 7.73
CA ILE A 72 9.75 -4.61 8.65
C ILE A 72 9.95 -3.61 9.81
N ALA A 73 10.01 -2.31 9.55
CA ALA A 73 10.15 -1.29 10.59
C ALA A 73 8.99 -1.34 11.61
N TYR A 74 7.75 -1.51 11.15
CA TYR A 74 6.59 -1.65 12.06
C TYR A 74 6.60 -2.94 12.87
N GLN A 75 7.08 -4.06 12.32
CA GLN A 75 7.27 -5.29 13.10
C GLN A 75 8.33 -5.11 14.19
N LYS A 76 9.42 -4.40 13.87
CA LYS A 76 10.45 -4.06 14.88
C LYS A 76 9.89 -3.16 15.97
N LEU A 77 9.05 -2.18 15.62
CA LEU A 77 8.39 -1.32 16.60
C LEU A 77 7.49 -2.12 17.55
N GLU A 78 6.74 -3.08 17.02
CA GLU A 78 5.90 -3.96 17.83
C GLU A 78 6.76 -4.78 18.82
N ARG A 79 7.81 -5.44 18.32
CA ARG A 79 8.73 -6.22 19.17
C ARG A 79 9.41 -5.36 20.24
N PHE A 80 9.79 -4.14 19.89
CA PHE A 80 10.34 -3.19 20.86
C PHE A 80 9.35 -2.89 22.00
N LEU A 81 8.05 -2.76 21.71
CA LEU A 81 7.01 -2.46 22.71
C LEU A 81 6.56 -3.65 23.57
N TYR A 82 6.60 -4.86 23.01
CA TYR A 82 6.00 -6.04 23.64
C TYR A 82 7.03 -7.07 24.10
N ASP A 83 8.12 -7.23 23.36
CA ASP A 83 9.13 -8.26 23.59
C ASP A 83 10.39 -7.71 24.27
N GLY A 84 10.51 -6.38 24.39
CA GLY A 84 11.66 -5.71 25.02
C GLY A 84 12.96 -5.88 24.25
N VAL A 85 12.88 -6.04 22.92
CA VAL A 85 14.06 -6.19 22.06
C VAL A 85 14.72 -4.82 21.82
N ASP A 86 16.03 -4.72 22.09
CA ASP A 86 16.82 -3.48 22.01
C ASP A 86 17.08 -2.92 20.58
N GLN A 87 16.36 -3.40 19.56
CA GLN A 87 16.50 -2.88 18.21
C GLN A 87 15.41 -1.87 17.89
N ILE A 88 15.73 -0.60 18.13
CA ILE A 88 14.87 0.53 17.78
C ILE A 88 14.87 0.71 16.25
N PRO A 89 13.71 0.64 15.58
CA PRO A 89 13.61 0.93 14.14
C PRO A 89 13.81 2.42 13.84
N ASP A 90 14.45 2.71 12.71
CA ASP A 90 14.56 4.07 12.19
C ASP A 90 13.23 4.51 11.55
N PHE A 91 12.67 5.62 12.06
CA PHE A 91 11.52 6.30 11.52
C PHE A 91 11.85 7.75 11.11
N ASN A 92 13.10 8.05 10.78
CA ASN A 92 13.47 9.35 10.25
C ASN A 92 12.79 9.62 8.90
N VAL A 93 12.06 10.73 8.82
CA VAL A 93 11.34 11.16 7.61
C VAL A 93 12.28 11.54 6.46
N GLU A 94 13.50 11.99 6.77
CA GLU A 94 14.48 12.41 5.76
C GLU A 94 15.11 11.23 5.02
N THR A 95 15.15 10.06 5.65
CA THR A 95 15.67 8.83 5.07
C THR A 95 14.57 8.00 4.39
N CYS A 96 13.30 8.28 4.69
CA CYS A 96 12.15 7.53 4.19
C CYS A 96 12.07 7.50 2.65
N LYS A 97 12.18 6.30 2.08
CA LYS A 97 12.12 6.05 0.63
C LYS A 97 10.73 6.32 0.05
N ILE A 98 9.66 6.08 0.82
CA ILE A 98 8.28 6.37 0.39
C ILE A 98 8.09 7.88 0.21
N LEU A 99 8.52 8.70 1.17
CA LEU A 99 8.40 10.16 1.07
C LEU A 99 9.22 10.71 -0.11
N LYS A 100 10.45 10.21 -0.31
CA LYS A 100 11.28 10.57 -1.46
C LYS A 100 10.61 10.19 -2.77
N TRP A 101 10.03 8.99 -2.85
CA TRP A 101 9.32 8.53 -4.03
C TRP A 101 8.09 9.39 -4.33
N LEU A 102 7.28 9.73 -3.32
CA LEU A 102 6.12 10.62 -3.48
C LEU A 102 6.55 12.00 -4.01
N GLN A 103 7.61 12.58 -3.45
CA GLN A 103 8.14 13.87 -3.92
C GLN A 103 8.65 13.80 -5.35
N LYS A 104 9.45 12.78 -5.70
CA LYS A 104 9.98 12.53 -7.05
C LYS A 104 8.86 12.46 -8.09
N HIS A 105 7.70 11.91 -7.73
CA HIS A 105 6.60 11.65 -8.64
C HIS A 105 5.40 12.60 -8.47
N LYS A 106 5.57 13.70 -7.72
CA LYS A 106 4.48 14.63 -7.37
C LYS A 106 3.65 15.11 -8.56
N SER A 107 4.29 15.39 -9.70
CA SER A 107 3.63 15.88 -10.92
C SER A 107 2.74 14.85 -11.62
N ARG A 108 2.84 13.55 -11.26
CA ARG A 108 2.07 12.46 -11.89
C ARG A 108 0.75 12.16 -11.18
N PHE A 109 0.45 12.85 -10.07
CA PHE A 109 -0.84 12.79 -9.39
C PHE A 109 -1.80 13.80 -10.03
N GLN A 110 -3.06 13.39 -10.23
CA GLN A 110 -4.03 14.11 -11.10
C GLN A 110 -4.52 15.42 -10.49
N ASP A 111 -4.68 15.45 -9.17
CA ASP A 111 -4.93 16.60 -8.34
C ASP A 111 -3.65 16.87 -7.54
N GLY A 112 -3.08 18.07 -7.67
CA GLY A 112 -1.84 18.44 -6.96
C GLY A 112 -1.90 18.20 -5.44
N ASP A 113 -3.11 18.05 -4.90
CA ASP A 113 -3.41 17.79 -3.49
C ASP A 113 -3.33 16.32 -3.07
N THR A 114 -3.57 15.32 -3.94
CA THR A 114 -3.48 13.91 -3.52
C THR A 114 -2.08 13.58 -3.07
N CYS A 115 -1.05 13.97 -3.83
CA CYS A 115 0.33 13.70 -3.45
C CYS A 115 0.69 14.36 -2.12
N ASN A 116 0.27 15.62 -1.89
CA ASN A 116 0.52 16.33 -0.64
C ASN A 116 -0.21 15.64 0.53
N THR A 117 -1.45 15.24 0.32
CA THR A 117 -2.25 14.52 1.32
C THR A 117 -1.59 13.20 1.71
N LEU A 118 -1.16 12.39 0.74
CA LEU A 118 -0.45 11.13 1.01
C LEU A 118 0.87 11.38 1.74
N TYR A 119 1.60 12.41 1.33
CA TYR A 119 2.85 12.82 1.97
C TYR A 119 2.62 13.17 3.45
N ASP A 120 1.63 14.00 3.75
CA ASP A 120 1.32 14.44 5.11
C ASP A 120 0.79 13.29 5.98
N LEU A 121 -0.08 12.45 5.43
CA LEU A 121 -0.56 11.26 6.12
C LEU A 121 0.60 10.30 6.45
N HIS A 122 1.51 10.08 5.51
CA HIS A 122 2.67 9.21 5.74
C HIS A 122 3.65 9.83 6.75
N LYS A 123 3.96 11.13 6.62
CA LYS A 123 4.77 11.87 7.60
C LYS A 123 4.20 11.79 9.02
N LYS A 124 2.88 11.85 9.18
CA LYS A 124 2.22 11.69 10.47
C LYS A 124 2.44 10.30 11.08
N GLN A 125 2.56 9.25 10.27
CA GLN A 125 2.89 7.91 10.77
C GLN A 125 4.27 7.87 11.42
N HIS A 126 5.25 8.52 10.79
CA HIS A 126 6.61 8.63 11.33
C HIS A 126 6.63 9.43 12.64
N GLN A 127 5.90 10.56 12.69
CA GLN A 127 5.79 11.37 13.91
C GLN A 127 5.26 10.55 15.09
N TRP A 128 4.17 9.79 14.88
CA TRP A 128 3.62 8.92 15.91
C TRP A 128 4.54 7.76 16.26
N ALA A 129 5.28 7.19 15.29
CA ALA A 129 6.25 6.13 15.58
C ALA A 129 7.39 6.63 16.49
N LEU A 130 7.92 7.83 16.22
CA LEU A 130 8.94 8.47 17.06
C LEU A 130 8.39 8.84 18.45
N GLU A 131 7.15 9.31 18.53
CA GLU A 131 6.48 9.57 19.80
C GLU A 131 6.29 8.29 20.63
N ILE A 132 5.90 7.18 20.00
CA ILE A 132 5.79 5.86 20.63
C ILE A 132 7.14 5.42 21.22
N ILE A 133 8.22 5.56 20.45
CA ILE A 133 9.58 5.22 20.90
C ILE A 133 9.94 6.07 22.13
N SER A 134 9.77 7.40 22.04
CA SER A 134 10.05 8.31 23.15
C SER A 134 9.24 7.98 24.42
N LEU A 135 7.95 7.64 24.26
CA LEU A 135 7.10 7.22 25.39
C LEU A 135 7.60 5.93 26.02
N ALA A 136 8.01 4.94 25.23
CA ALA A 136 8.52 3.67 25.72
C ALA A 136 9.85 3.84 26.46
N GLU A 137 10.78 4.63 25.90
CA GLU A 137 12.07 4.97 26.54
C GLU A 137 11.87 5.73 27.86
N ALA A 138 10.85 6.60 27.94
CA ALA A 138 10.47 7.29 29.17
C ALA A 138 9.72 6.41 30.19
N GLY A 139 9.62 5.09 29.96
CA GLY A 139 8.93 4.14 30.83
C GLY A 139 7.39 4.22 30.79
N LYS A 140 6.81 5.02 29.88
CA LYS A 140 5.36 5.24 29.76
C LYS A 140 4.69 4.20 28.85
N GLN A 141 4.90 2.92 29.17
CA GLN A 141 4.53 1.77 28.34
C GLN A 141 3.04 1.73 27.94
N LEU A 142 2.13 2.05 28.87
CA LEU A 142 0.69 2.06 28.57
C LEU A 142 0.32 3.14 27.54
N GLN A 143 0.97 4.30 27.58
CA GLN A 143 0.73 5.39 26.62
C GLN A 143 1.30 5.03 25.25
N ALA A 144 2.52 4.47 25.21
CA ALA A 144 3.16 4.00 23.99
C ALA A 144 2.28 2.95 23.27
N ARG A 145 1.79 1.94 23.99
CA ARG A 145 0.91 0.89 23.42
C ARG A 145 -0.43 1.43 22.93
N ARG A 146 -1.03 2.38 23.66
CA ARG A 146 -2.27 3.05 23.20
C ARG A 146 -2.07 3.84 21.91
N LEU A 147 -0.96 4.57 21.80
CA LEU A 147 -0.64 5.31 20.57
C LEU A 147 -0.29 4.35 19.43
N TYR A 148 0.42 3.25 19.70
CA TYR A 148 0.68 2.20 18.73
C TYR A 148 -0.60 1.64 18.12
N ASN A 149 -1.61 1.30 18.93
CA ASN A 149 -2.88 0.80 18.40
C ASN A 149 -3.58 1.83 17.49
N LYS A 150 -3.54 3.12 17.84
CA LYS A 150 -4.05 4.20 16.97
C LYS A 150 -3.25 4.32 15.66
N LEU A 151 -1.92 4.21 15.74
CA LEU A 151 -1.03 4.23 14.59
C LEU A 151 -1.33 3.08 13.63
N MET A 152 -1.58 1.87 14.14
CA MET A 152 -1.85 0.70 13.30
C MET A 152 -3.15 0.85 12.50
N VAL A 153 -4.22 1.36 13.12
CA VAL A 153 -5.48 1.67 12.42
C VAL A 153 -5.25 2.74 11.36
N PHE A 154 -4.61 3.85 11.74
CA PHE A 154 -4.30 4.95 10.82
C PHE A 154 -3.41 4.52 9.65
N ARG A 155 -2.44 3.63 9.92
CA ARG A 155 -1.55 3.06 8.92
C ARG A 155 -2.29 2.25 7.88
N ASN A 156 -3.21 1.39 8.31
CA ASN A 156 -3.99 0.56 7.40
C ASN A 156 -4.87 1.42 6.48
N GLU A 157 -5.50 2.47 7.01
CA GLU A 157 -6.28 3.40 6.20
C GLU A 157 -5.42 4.20 5.21
N ASN A 158 -4.23 4.63 5.63
CA ASN A 158 -3.32 5.32 4.72
C ASN A 158 -2.78 4.39 3.62
N LEU A 159 -2.49 3.12 3.94
CA LEU A 159 -2.05 2.13 2.95
C LEU A 159 -3.09 1.95 1.84
N LYS A 160 -4.37 1.83 2.19
CA LYS A 160 -5.47 1.77 1.21
C LYS A 160 -5.45 2.99 0.28
N LYS A 161 -5.35 4.20 0.85
CA LYS A 161 -5.28 5.44 0.07
C LYS A 161 -4.07 5.48 -0.87
N MET A 162 -2.90 5.07 -0.37
CA MET A 162 -1.68 4.99 -1.19
C MET A 162 -1.83 4.01 -2.35
N VAL A 163 -2.30 2.79 -2.07
CA VAL A 163 -2.51 1.77 -3.11
C VAL A 163 -3.49 2.27 -4.17
N THR A 164 -4.62 2.84 -3.75
CA THR A 164 -5.60 3.38 -4.69
C THR A 164 -4.99 4.50 -5.54
N ALA A 165 -4.31 5.48 -4.95
CA ALA A 165 -3.76 6.61 -5.69
C ALA A 165 -2.62 6.21 -6.65
N ILE A 166 -1.79 5.23 -6.28
CA ILE A 166 -0.60 4.82 -7.03
C ILE A 166 -0.94 3.83 -8.15
N PHE A 167 -1.85 2.89 -7.89
CA PHE A 167 -2.16 1.78 -8.81
C PHE A 167 -3.46 1.97 -9.61
N THR A 168 -4.26 3.00 -9.31
CA THR A 168 -5.46 3.33 -10.10
C THR A 168 -5.14 4.34 -11.20
N SER A 169 -5.55 4.00 -12.43
CA SER A 169 -5.25 4.76 -13.66
C SER A 169 -6.34 5.73 -14.09
N GLN A 170 -7.52 5.68 -13.49
CA GLN A 170 -8.62 6.63 -13.71
C GLN A 170 -8.86 7.50 -12.46
N PRO A 171 -9.35 8.73 -12.62
CA PRO A 171 -9.79 9.53 -11.47
C PRO A 171 -10.93 8.81 -10.74
N LEU A 172 -10.93 8.89 -9.41
CA LEU A 172 -12.07 8.44 -8.61
C LEU A 172 -13.28 9.31 -8.98
N SER A 173 -14.25 8.74 -9.70
CA SER A 173 -15.58 9.34 -9.80
C SER A 173 -16.25 9.18 -8.44
N PHE A 174 -16.30 10.28 -7.67
CA PHE A 174 -17.18 10.45 -6.53
C PHE A 174 -18.58 10.84 -6.99
#